data_AF-A0A8B9GR02-F1
#
_entry.id   AF-A0A8B9GR02-F1
#
_cell.length_a   1.000
_cell.length_b   1.000
_cell.length_c   1.000
_cell.angle_alpha   90.00
_cell.angle_beta   90.00
_cell.angle_gamma   90.00
#
_symmetry.space_group_name_H-M   'P 1'
#
loop_
_entity.id
_entity.type
_entity.pdbx_description
1 polymer ?
#
loop_
_entity_poly.entity_id
_entity_poly.type
_entity_poly.pdbx_seq_one_letter_code
_entity_poly.pdbx_strand_id
1 'polypeptide(L)'
;PNWETRGLSSFINTSEQSAEERGCNSVKRKRAESGAERERHTAAVILARGGSKGIPLKNIKMLAGVPLIGWVIRAAQDSGVFHR
;
A
#
# COMPACT_ATOMS: atom_id res chain seq x y z
N PRO A 1 35.89 11.41 25.68
CA PRO A 1 35.92 12.70 24.95
C PRO A 1 34.53 13.00 24.37
N ASN A 2 33.56 13.43 25.18
CA ASN A 2 33.28 14.84 25.53
C ASN A 2 33.38 15.79 24.33
N TRP A 3 32.24 16.28 23.86
CA TRP A 3 32.10 17.68 23.43
C TRP A 3 30.65 18.18 23.57
N GLU A 4 30.23 18.46 24.81
CA GLU A 4 29.39 19.65 25.11
C GLU A 4 28.01 19.77 24.42
N THR A 5 26.88 19.57 25.10
CA THR A 5 26.27 20.52 26.05
C THR A 5 26.30 22.00 25.61
N ARG A 6 25.39 22.36 24.69
CA ARG A 6 24.78 23.70 24.60
C ARG A 6 23.29 23.43 24.36
N GLY A 7 22.45 23.36 25.39
CA GLY A 7 22.10 24.48 26.23
C GLY A 7 21.09 25.34 25.48
N LEU A 8 19.80 25.05 25.63
CA LEU A 8 18.68 25.99 25.62
C LEU A 8 17.43 25.25 26.12
N SER A 9 17.09 25.52 27.38
CA SER A 9 15.85 25.12 28.03
C SER A 9 14.73 26.10 27.66
N SER A 10 13.74 25.61 26.92
CA SER A 10 12.34 26.06 26.79
C SER A 10 11.91 25.47 25.44
N PHE A 11 10.92 24.60 25.32
CA PHE A 11 9.51 24.85 25.60
C PHE A 11 8.83 23.49 25.82
N ILE A 12 8.22 23.30 26.99
CA ILE A 12 7.16 22.30 27.16
C ILE A 12 5.83 23.04 26.96
N ASN A 13 5.17 22.78 25.84
CA ASN A 13 3.72 22.69 25.68
C ASN A 13 3.46 22.27 24.23
N THR A 14 2.95 21.07 23.99
CA THR A 14 1.52 20.73 23.89
C THR A 14 1.03 20.85 22.45
N SER A 15 0.34 19.78 22.04
CA SER A 15 -0.57 19.68 20.90
C SER A 15 0.04 19.96 19.52
N GLU A 16 0.20 18.91 18.72
CA GLU A 16 -0.73 18.65 17.61
C GLU A 16 -0.16 17.55 16.71
N GLN A 17 -1.05 16.61 16.41
CA GLN A 17 -0.90 15.65 15.33
C GLN A 17 -0.70 16.39 14.00
N SER A 18 -0.09 15.70 13.04
CA SER A 18 -0.34 15.79 11.59
C SER A 18 0.87 16.21 10.75
N ALA A 19 1.53 15.19 10.19
CA ALA A 19 2.26 15.21 8.93
C ALA A 19 2.40 13.72 8.54
N GLU A 20 2.04 13.21 7.37
CA GLU A 20 1.83 13.83 6.07
C GLU A 20 1.11 12.79 5.19
N GLU A 21 -0.22 12.83 5.13
CA GLU A 21 -0.96 12.08 4.12
C GLU A 21 -0.68 12.72 2.76
N ARG A 22 0.14 12.06 1.94
CA ARG A 22 0.28 12.40 0.52
C ARG A 22 -1.02 12.02 -0.19
N GLY A 23 -1.91 13.01 -0.24
CA GLY A 23 -3.20 12.91 -0.89
C GLY A 23 -3.10 12.57 -2.38
N CYS A 24 -3.86 11.56 -2.78
CA CYS A 24 -4.37 11.50 -4.15
C CYS A 24 -5.68 12.30 -4.16
N ASN A 25 -5.68 13.46 -4.82
CA ASN A 25 -6.87 14.24 -5.09
C ASN A 25 -7.79 13.45 -6.04
N SER A 26 -8.60 12.55 -5.48
CA SER A 26 -9.67 11.88 -6.21
C SER A 26 -10.89 12.79 -6.21
N VAL A 27 -11.20 13.33 -7.38
CA VAL A 27 -12.41 14.12 -7.69
C VAL A 27 -13.63 13.54 -6.96
N LYS A 28 -14.19 14.31 -6.01
CA LYS A 28 -15.40 13.96 -5.26
C LYS A 28 -16.57 13.81 -6.24
N ARG A 29 -16.86 12.59 -6.69
CA ARG A 29 -18.11 12.26 -7.38
C ARG A 29 -19.23 12.33 -6.34
N LYS A 30 -20.10 13.35 -6.42
CA LYS A 30 -21.36 13.39 -5.66
C LYS A 30 -22.20 12.18 -6.07
N ARG A 31 -22.24 11.14 -5.23
CA ARG A 31 -23.16 10.02 -5.41
C ARG A 31 -24.41 10.33 -4.59
N ALA A 32 -25.54 10.47 -5.27
CA ALA A 32 -26.83 10.72 -4.65
C ALA A 32 -27.13 9.68 -3.56
N GLU A 33 -27.50 10.19 -2.39
CA GLU A 33 -27.89 9.43 -1.21
C GLU A 33 -29.15 8.62 -1.51
N SER A 34 -29.00 7.29 -1.57
CA SER A 34 -30.11 6.35 -1.64
C SER A 34 -29.77 5.13 -0.80
N GLY A 35 -29.98 5.26 0.52
CA GLY A 35 -30.48 4.27 1.48
C GLY A 35 -29.89 2.85 1.60
N ALA A 36 -28.92 2.45 0.79
CA ALA A 36 -28.26 1.15 0.88
C ALA A 36 -26.76 1.35 0.72
N GLU A 37 -26.00 1.04 1.76
CA GLU A 37 -24.55 0.94 1.70
C GLU A 37 -24.20 -0.13 0.67
N ARG A 38 -23.98 0.28 -0.57
CA ARG A 38 -23.54 -0.63 -1.61
C ARG A 38 -22.11 -1.01 -1.31
N GLU A 39 -21.90 -2.28 -0.97
CA GLU A 39 -20.59 -2.90 -0.86
C GLU A 39 -19.75 -2.50 -2.09
N ARG A 40 -18.56 -1.93 -1.85
CA ARG A 40 -17.70 -1.47 -2.94
C ARG A 40 -17.03 -2.70 -3.54
N HIS A 41 -17.43 -3.05 -4.75
CA HIS A 41 -16.74 -4.07 -5.54
C HIS A 41 -15.28 -3.65 -5.74
N THR A 42 -14.37 -4.44 -5.18
CA THR A 42 -12.93 -4.20 -5.21
C THR A 42 -12.26 -5.37 -5.90
N ALA A 43 -11.47 -5.10 -6.95
CA ALA A 43 -10.81 -6.15 -7.73
C ALA A 43 -9.30 -5.89 -7.84
N ALA A 44 -8.51 -6.97 -7.76
CA ALA A 44 -7.07 -6.96 -8.00
C ALA A 44 -6.77 -7.51 -9.41
N VAL A 45 -5.83 -6.89 -10.12
CA VAL A 45 -5.38 -7.34 -11.44
C VAL A 45 -3.86 -7.55 -11.40
N ILE A 46 -3.41 -8.78 -11.65
CA ILE A 46 -1.99 -9.15 -11.71
C ILE A 46 -1.60 -9.39 -13.16
N LEU A 47 -0.73 -8.52 -13.70
CA LEU A 47 -0.30 -8.59 -15.10
C LEU A 47 0.82 -9.61 -15.30
N ALA A 48 0.45 -10.87 -15.53
CA ALA A 48 1.38 -11.99 -15.70
C ALA A 48 1.80 -12.24 -17.18
N ARG A 49 2.28 -11.20 -17.87
CA ARG A 49 2.68 -11.31 -19.29
C ARG A 49 3.82 -12.33 -19.50
N GLY A 50 3.73 -13.11 -20.58
CA GLY A 50 4.74 -14.13 -20.93
C GLY A 50 6.07 -13.57 -21.45
N GLY A 51 6.04 -12.41 -22.13
CA GLY A 51 7.23 -11.73 -22.64
C GLY A 51 8.01 -11.05 -21.52
N SER A 52 9.21 -11.53 -21.25
CA SER A 52 10.14 -10.92 -20.31
C SER A 52 11.46 -10.70 -21.03
N LYS A 53 11.98 -9.47 -21.00
CA LYS A 53 13.23 -9.12 -21.71
C LYS A 53 14.46 -9.76 -21.06
N GLY A 54 14.38 -10.09 -19.77
CA GLY A 54 15.50 -10.69 -19.02
C GLY A 54 15.31 -12.18 -18.72
N ILE A 55 14.15 -12.57 -18.19
CA ILE A 55 13.89 -13.96 -17.77
C ILE A 55 12.62 -14.45 -18.45
N PRO A 56 12.70 -15.21 -19.55
CA PRO A 56 11.54 -15.81 -20.20
C PRO A 56 10.67 -16.55 -19.18
N LEU A 57 9.35 -16.37 -19.27
CA LEU A 57 8.37 -17.06 -18.41
C LEU A 57 8.58 -16.84 -16.90
N LYS A 58 9.10 -15.67 -16.48
CA LYS A 58 9.40 -15.37 -15.06
C LYS A 58 8.26 -15.69 -14.08
N ASN A 59 6.99 -15.50 -14.48
CA ASN A 59 5.85 -15.61 -13.57
C ASN A 59 5.60 -17.05 -13.10
N ILE A 60 5.99 -18.06 -13.89
CA ILE A 60 5.87 -19.48 -13.55
C ILE A 60 7.16 -20.07 -13.01
N LYS A 61 8.26 -19.31 -13.01
CA LYS A 61 9.55 -19.81 -12.54
C LYS A 61 9.52 -19.92 -11.01
N MET A 62 10.07 -21.03 -10.51
CA MET A 62 10.11 -21.32 -9.08
C MET A 62 11.08 -20.38 -8.36
N LEU A 63 10.61 -19.79 -7.28
CA LEU A 63 11.38 -18.98 -6.34
C LEU A 63 11.07 -19.48 -4.93
N ALA A 64 12.08 -20.05 -4.25
CA ALA A 64 11.94 -20.62 -2.91
C ALA A 64 10.78 -21.64 -2.78
N GLY A 65 10.63 -22.51 -3.77
CA GLY A 65 9.59 -23.55 -3.78
C GLY A 65 8.19 -23.09 -4.21
N VAL A 66 8.01 -21.81 -4.54
CA VAL A 66 6.72 -21.25 -5.01
C VAL A 66 6.92 -20.56 -6.36
N PRO A 67 6.02 -20.71 -7.35
CA PRO A 67 6.08 -19.92 -8.58
C PRO A 67 6.08 -18.42 -8.27
N LEU A 68 6.83 -17.61 -9.03
CA LEU A 68 6.96 -16.17 -8.74
C LEU A 68 5.61 -15.46 -8.58
N ILE A 69 4.62 -15.80 -9.41
CA ILE A 69 3.26 -15.23 -9.31
C ILE A 69 2.56 -15.59 -8.00
N GLY A 70 2.87 -16.74 -7.40
CA GLY A 70 2.29 -17.20 -6.14
C GLY A 70 2.62 -16.27 -4.97
N TRP A 71 3.80 -15.65 -4.97
CA TRP A 71 4.17 -14.64 -3.98
C TRP A 71 3.27 -13.39 -4.06
N VAL A 72 2.94 -12.96 -5.28
CA VAL A 72 2.07 -11.79 -5.50
C VAL A 72 0.63 -12.10 -5.08
N ILE A 73 0.14 -13.30 -5.41
CA ILE A 73 -1.21 -13.74 -5.01
C ILE A 73 -1.32 -13.80 -3.48
N ARG A 74 -0.32 -14.39 -2.80
CA ARG A 74 -0.29 -14.44 -1.33
C ARG A 74 -0.31 -13.06 -0.71
N ALA A 75 0.52 -12.13 -1.19
CA ALA A 75 0.52 -10.76 -0.71
C ALA A 75 -0.85 -10.06 -0.91
N ALA A 76 -1.54 -10.32 -2.02
CA ALA A 76 -2.88 -9.78 -2.26
C ALA A 76 -3.90 -10.36 -1.27
N GLN A 77 -3.83 -11.65 -0.96
CA GLN A 77 -4.69 -12.30 0.03
C GLN A 77 -4.41 -11.79 1.45
N ASP A 78 -3.14 -11.71 1.85
CA ASP A 78 -2.70 -11.29 3.18
C ASP A 78 -2.97 -9.80 3.45
N SER A 79 -3.18 -8.99 2.40
CA SER A 79 -3.44 -7.56 2.53
C SER A 79 -4.77 -7.23 3.23
N GLY A 80 -5.74 -8.14 3.23
CA GLY A 80 -7.10 -7.87 3.73
C GLY A 80 -7.84 -6.76 2.97
N VAL A 81 -7.37 -6.38 1.77
CA VAL A 81 -8.00 -5.32 0.97
C VAL A 81 -9.07 -5.88 0.03
N PHE A 82 -8.90 -7.13 -0.42
CA PHE A 82 -9.78 -7.78 -1.39
C PHE A 82 -10.61 -8.85 -0.69
N HIS A 83 -11.93 -8.73 -0.80
CA HIS A 83 -12.92 -9.61 -0.18
C HIS A 83 -13.77 -10.26 -1.28
N ARG A 84 -14.39 -11.40 -0.97
CA ARG A 84 -15.21 -12.17 -1.91
C ARG A 84 -16.65 -11.67 -1.92
#